data_AF-A0A9P8UCB3-F1
#
_entry.id   AF-A0A9P8UCB3-F1
#
_cell.length_a   1.000
_cell.length_b   1.000
_cell.length_c   1.000
_cell.angle_alpha   90.00
_cell.angle_beta   90.00
_cell.angle_gamma   90.00
#
_symmetry.space_group_name_H-M   'P 1'
#
loop_
_entity.id
_entity.type
_entity.pdbx_description
1 polymer ?
#
loop_
_entity_poly.entity_id
_entity_poly.type
_entity_poly.pdbx_seq_one_letter_code
_entity_poly.pdbx_strand_id
1 'polypeptide(L)'
;NVVRGPPRKPRQSGCAIWIGNLPPQTDLMSLVHHVCNEASSLESLFLILKSNCAFANFKDDESCIRAQQKLHNSKFQSARLVSHLRKNTVEGATGKPAHTGPSATSPGAPSVSPEPLKSQQTPMGPATQEAVMGQEKERDLRTAPIGGAAQQKDRFFVLKSLTVEDLDLSVRNGVWATQPHNEGSLNDAFKMADNVYLVFSANKSGEYFGYARMVSSINNDPAAAIKFGLKAQATSDIHFPEAIPIEATGNCPRGNIIDDSARGTVFWEVEQEDVDTIPTGTDLKHSASARSGLNGEQDTKTCGKLFKLEWLSTARLPFYRVRGLRNPWNANREVKIARDGTELEPSVGRRLIRLFNPVQSP
;
A
#
# COMPACT_ATOMS: atom_id res chain seq x y z
N ASN A 1 -0.28 -24.03 1.63
CA ASN A 1 0.21 -22.93 0.75
C ASN A 1 -0.77 -21.75 0.69
N VAL A 2 -0.65 -20.76 1.59
CA VAL A 2 -1.53 -19.58 1.65
C VAL A 2 -0.84 -18.36 1.04
N VAL A 3 -1.61 -17.47 0.42
CA VAL A 3 -1.14 -16.14 0.01
C VAL A 3 -1.00 -15.26 1.25
N ARG A 4 0.18 -14.69 1.49
CA ARG A 4 0.56 -13.99 2.73
C ARG A 4 -0.18 -12.66 2.99
N GLY A 5 -1.05 -12.23 2.07
CA GLY A 5 -1.76 -10.95 2.14
C GLY A 5 -0.81 -9.73 2.11
N PRO A 6 -1.33 -8.50 2.27
CA PRO A 6 -0.48 -7.31 2.41
C PRO A 6 0.46 -7.43 3.63
N PRO A 7 1.65 -6.79 3.60
CA PRO A 7 2.56 -6.81 4.74
C PRO A 7 1.90 -6.16 5.95
N ARG A 8 2.05 -6.80 7.11
CA ARG A 8 1.53 -6.25 8.36
C ARG A 8 2.28 -4.96 8.67
N LYS A 9 1.53 -3.90 8.97
CA LYS A 9 2.10 -2.65 9.47
C LYS A 9 2.01 -2.64 10.99
N PRO A 10 3.00 -2.06 11.69
CA PRO A 10 2.88 -1.79 13.12
C PRO A 10 1.65 -0.91 13.37
N ARG A 11 1.03 -1.08 14.54
CA ARG A 11 -0.10 -0.24 14.96
C ARG A 11 0.31 1.23 14.95
N GLN A 12 -0.50 2.06 14.31
CA GLN A 12 -0.28 3.51 14.23
C GLN A 12 -1.34 4.18 15.09
N SER A 13 -1.00 4.52 16.34
CA SER A 13 -1.84 5.31 17.25
C SER A 13 -1.96 6.78 16.85
N GLY A 14 -1.23 7.19 15.81
CA GLY A 14 -1.05 8.59 15.44
C GLY A 14 0.03 9.30 16.28
N CYS A 15 0.33 8.83 17.48
CA CYS A 15 1.32 9.43 18.36
C CYS A 15 2.70 8.77 18.10
N ALA A 16 3.45 9.28 17.12
CA ALA A 16 4.68 8.63 16.66
C ALA A 16 5.92 9.54 16.63
N ILE A 17 7.07 8.93 16.90
CA ILE A 17 8.39 9.56 16.86
C ILE A 17 9.23 8.86 15.80
N TRP A 18 9.89 9.66 14.95
CA TRP A 18 10.99 9.17 14.13
C TRP A 18 12.30 9.22 14.93
N ILE A 19 13.05 8.11 14.94
CA ILE A 19 14.35 7.98 15.59
C ILE A 19 15.39 7.72 14.49
N GLY A 20 16.43 8.52 14.43
CA GLY A 20 17.52 8.38 13.47
C GLY A 20 18.89 8.48 14.10
N ASN A 21 19.91 8.49 13.24
CA ASN A 21 21.32 8.35 13.61
C ASN A 21 21.59 7.03 14.37
N LEU A 22 20.91 5.95 13.98
CA LEU A 22 21.15 4.64 14.56
C LEU A 22 22.50 4.08 14.07
N PRO A 23 23.27 3.42 14.93
CA PRO A 23 24.46 2.68 14.51
C PRO A 23 24.12 1.65 13.40
N PRO A 24 25.03 1.44 12.43
CA PRO A 24 24.93 0.30 11.53
C PRO A 24 24.83 -1.00 12.36
N GLN A 25 23.98 -1.94 11.94
CA GLN A 25 23.72 -3.20 12.65
C GLN A 25 22.98 -3.05 13.99
N THR A 26 22.23 -1.96 14.19
CA THR A 26 21.33 -1.84 15.34
C THR A 26 20.37 -3.03 15.39
N ASP A 27 20.35 -3.73 16.52
CA ASP A 27 19.39 -4.77 16.83
C ASP A 27 18.06 -4.16 17.34
N LEU A 28 16.93 -4.74 16.91
CA LEU A 28 15.59 -4.23 17.21
C LEU A 28 15.34 -4.21 18.72
N MET A 29 15.61 -5.31 19.42
CA MET A 29 15.31 -5.41 20.86
C MET A 29 16.20 -4.51 21.68
N SER A 30 17.47 -4.39 21.31
CA SER A 30 18.38 -3.44 21.93
C SER A 30 17.83 -2.01 21.89
N LEU A 31 17.22 -1.60 20.77
CA LEU A 31 16.57 -0.31 20.63
C LEU A 31 15.25 -0.20 21.40
N VAL A 32 14.43 -1.26 21.40
CA VAL A 32 13.18 -1.32 22.19
C VAL A 32 13.48 -1.13 23.69
N HIS A 33 14.45 -1.85 24.24
CA HIS A 33 14.84 -1.71 25.65
C HIS A 33 15.33 -0.30 25.98
N HIS A 34 16.13 0.30 25.10
CA HIS A 34 16.57 1.70 25.26
C HIS A 34 15.38 2.65 25.31
N VAL A 35 14.43 2.51 24.39
CA VAL A 35 13.24 3.36 24.33
C VAL A 35 12.36 3.17 25.56
N CYS A 36 12.13 1.94 26.00
CA CYS A 36 11.35 1.65 27.21
C CYS A 36 12.01 2.16 28.51
N ASN A 37 13.34 2.23 28.56
CA ASN A 37 14.06 2.80 29.71
C ASN A 37 13.91 4.32 29.78
N GLU A 38 13.94 5.01 28.64
CA GLU A 38 13.80 6.46 28.58
C GLU A 38 12.33 6.91 28.69
N ALA A 39 11.41 6.14 28.11
CA ALA A 39 10.00 6.48 27.99
C ALA A 39 9.07 5.30 28.25
N SER A 40 8.03 5.56 29.05
CA SER A 40 6.93 4.62 29.25
C SER A 40 5.93 4.68 28.08
N SER A 41 5.02 3.70 28.02
CA SER A 41 3.88 3.69 27.09
C SER A 41 4.25 3.49 25.61
N LEU A 42 5.38 2.83 25.32
CA LEU A 42 5.72 2.37 23.97
C LEU A 42 4.73 1.27 23.53
N GLU A 43 4.09 1.45 22.38
CA GLU A 43 3.14 0.48 21.82
C GLU A 43 3.73 -0.36 20.70
N SER A 44 4.56 0.26 19.85
CA SER A 44 5.28 -0.47 18.81
C SER A 44 6.54 0.27 18.36
N LEU A 45 7.51 -0.49 17.88
CA LEU A 45 8.75 0.03 17.32
C LEU A 45 9.09 -0.68 16.02
N PHE A 46 9.21 0.09 14.94
CA PHE A 46 9.55 -0.40 13.60
C PHE A 46 10.94 0.05 13.20
N LEU A 47 11.86 -0.90 13.04
CA LEU A 47 13.23 -0.62 12.62
C LEU A 47 13.36 -0.71 11.10
N ILE A 48 13.92 0.34 10.49
CA ILE A 48 14.23 0.41 9.07
C ILE A 48 15.75 0.37 8.90
N LEU A 49 16.28 -0.85 8.83
CA LEU A 49 17.72 -1.11 8.72
C LEU A 49 18.38 -0.40 7.52
N LYS A 50 17.69 -0.31 6.37
CA LYS A 50 18.25 0.31 5.16
C LYS A 50 18.61 1.79 5.35
N SER A 51 17.86 2.50 6.18
CA SER A 51 18.06 3.94 6.44
C SER A 51 18.57 4.22 7.86
N ASN A 52 18.95 3.18 8.61
CA ASN A 52 19.40 3.28 10.00
C ASN A 52 18.49 4.21 10.83
N CYS A 53 17.17 4.02 10.69
CA CYS A 53 16.18 4.78 11.44
C CYS A 53 15.05 3.88 11.92
N ALA A 54 14.26 4.34 12.86
CA ALA A 54 13.12 3.63 13.41
C ALA A 54 11.92 4.56 13.60
N PHE A 55 10.74 3.97 13.72
CA PHE A 55 9.52 4.65 14.15
C PHE A 55 9.02 4.01 15.43
N ALA A 56 8.84 4.83 16.48
CA ALA A 56 8.27 4.41 17.75
C ALA A 56 6.87 5.03 17.90
N ASN A 57 5.86 4.21 18.15
CA ASN A 57 4.49 4.64 18.43
C ASN A 57 4.21 4.54 19.93
N PHE A 58 3.53 5.54 20.46
CA PHE A 58 3.17 5.65 21.87
C PHE A 58 1.66 5.70 22.03
N LYS A 59 1.18 5.41 23.24
CA LYS A 59 -0.25 5.37 23.56
C LYS A 59 -0.96 6.71 23.39
N ASP A 60 -0.28 7.82 23.69
CA ASP A 60 -0.87 9.15 23.73
C ASP A 60 0.14 10.24 23.35
N ASP A 61 -0.36 11.42 22.97
CA ASP A 61 0.44 12.56 22.52
C ASP A 61 1.39 13.08 23.61
N GLU A 62 0.98 13.05 24.88
CA GLU A 62 1.83 13.53 25.97
C GLU A 62 3.03 12.60 26.19
N SER A 63 2.78 11.30 26.23
CA SER A 63 3.82 10.27 26.30
C SER A 63 4.78 10.38 25.11
N CYS A 64 4.25 10.65 23.91
CA CYS A 64 5.03 10.86 22.70
C CYS A 64 5.95 12.10 22.78
N ILE A 65 5.43 13.25 23.24
CA ILE A 65 6.23 14.48 23.40
C ILE A 65 7.33 14.28 24.45
N ARG A 66 6.99 13.69 25.61
CA ARG A 66 7.96 13.40 26.67
C ARG A 66 9.04 12.43 26.18
N ALA A 67 8.64 11.38 25.47
CA ALA A 67 9.56 10.42 24.89
C ALA A 67 10.49 11.07 23.86
N GLN A 68 9.99 11.98 23.02
CA GLN A 68 10.82 12.67 22.03
C GLN A 68 11.91 13.48 22.71
N GLN A 69 11.56 14.26 23.73
CA GLN A 69 12.49 15.11 24.47
C GLN A 69 13.60 14.29 25.15
N LYS A 70 13.25 13.15 25.75
CA LYS A 70 14.23 12.28 26.42
C LYS A 70 15.10 11.49 25.45
N LEU A 71 14.52 10.97 24.37
CA LEU A 71 15.25 10.20 23.37
C LEU A 71 16.19 11.07 22.55
N HIS A 72 15.85 12.34 22.35
CA HIS A 72 16.69 13.27 21.59
C HIS A 72 18.04 13.44 22.29
N ASN A 73 19.14 13.25 21.56
CA ASN A 73 20.52 13.25 22.07
C ASN A 73 20.84 12.20 23.15
N SER A 74 19.93 11.25 23.44
CA SER A 74 20.24 10.11 24.31
C SER A 74 21.37 9.27 23.70
N LYS A 75 22.26 8.74 24.55
CA LYS A 75 23.38 7.92 24.11
C LYS A 75 22.89 6.48 23.92
N PHE A 76 22.94 6.00 22.68
CA PHE A 76 22.61 4.63 22.32
C PHE A 76 23.82 3.98 21.67
N GLN A 77 24.40 2.98 22.33
CA GLN A 77 25.63 2.32 21.91
C GLN A 77 26.76 3.35 21.62
N SER A 78 27.19 3.47 20.37
CA SER A 78 28.24 4.39 19.91
C SER A 78 27.72 5.74 19.41
N ALA A 79 26.41 5.94 19.32
CA ALA A 79 25.79 7.12 18.70
C ALA A 79 24.91 7.91 19.68
N ARG A 80 24.64 9.18 19.33
CA ARG A 80 23.58 9.98 19.97
C ARG A 80 22.38 10.01 19.05
N LEU A 81 21.23 9.60 19.58
CA LEU A 81 20.02 9.49 18.79
C LEU A 81 19.47 10.86 18.40
N VAL A 82 18.90 10.94 17.20
CA VAL A 82 18.12 12.10 16.76
C VAL A 82 16.66 11.69 16.72
N SER A 83 15.81 12.37 17.49
CA SER A 83 14.36 12.12 17.50
C SER A 83 13.55 13.33 17.04
N HIS A 84 12.51 13.07 16.24
CA HIS A 84 11.55 14.08 15.78
C HIS A 84 10.11 13.59 15.95
N LEU A 85 9.22 14.46 16.43
CA LEU A 85 7.78 14.18 16.43
C LEU A 85 7.28 14.08 14.99
N ARG A 86 6.45 13.08 14.71
CA ARG A 86 5.72 13.00 13.47
C ARG A 86 4.53 13.96 13.55
N LYS A 87 4.54 15.04 12.76
CA LYS A 87 3.35 15.89 12.60
C LYS A 87 2.29 15.11 11.82
N ASN A 88 1.24 14.65 12.48
CA ASN A 88 0.07 14.15 11.79
C ASN A 88 -0.66 15.32 11.14
N THR A 89 -0.66 15.36 9.81
CA THR A 89 -1.75 16.00 9.07
C THR A 89 -2.91 14.99 9.08
N VAL A 90 -3.74 15.04 10.12
CA VAL A 90 -5.06 14.42 10.06
C VAL A 90 -5.90 15.30 9.13
N GLU A 91 -6.06 14.82 7.90
CA GLU A 91 -7.15 15.08 6.95
C GLU A 91 -8.00 16.34 7.18
N GLY A 92 -7.51 17.48 6.70
CA GLY A 92 -8.35 18.53 6.16
C GLY A 92 -8.64 18.24 4.70
N ALA A 93 -9.90 18.35 4.29
CA ALA A 93 -10.38 18.19 2.92
C ALA A 93 -9.44 18.85 1.88
N THR A 94 -9.24 18.17 0.74
CA THR A 94 -8.30 18.44 -0.39
C THR A 94 -6.96 17.68 -0.31
N GLY A 95 -6.98 16.46 -0.82
CA GLY A 95 -5.90 15.48 -0.73
C GLY A 95 -4.65 15.82 -1.57
N LYS A 96 -3.51 15.92 -0.87
CA LYS A 96 -2.18 15.52 -1.35
C LYS A 96 -1.37 14.99 -0.16
N PRO A 97 -1.12 13.67 -0.03
CA PRO A 97 -0.18 13.18 0.96
C PRO A 97 1.26 13.34 0.44
N ALA A 98 2.06 14.12 1.15
CA ALA A 98 3.50 14.27 0.91
C ALA A 98 4.22 12.95 1.20
N HIS A 99 4.98 12.47 0.21
CA HIS A 99 5.86 11.31 0.33
C HIS A 99 7.21 11.75 0.88
N THR A 100 7.65 11.06 1.93
CA THR A 100 9.04 11.04 2.41
C THR A 100 9.92 10.36 1.36
N GLY A 101 10.57 11.16 0.50
CA GLY A 101 11.79 10.79 -0.20
C GLY A 101 13.01 11.43 0.49
N PRO A 102 14.21 10.84 0.39
CA PRO A 102 15.41 11.46 0.94
C PRO A 102 15.80 12.64 0.06
N SER A 103 15.58 13.86 0.54
CA SER A 103 16.05 15.07 -0.13
C SER A 103 17.47 15.36 0.32
N ALA A 104 18.41 15.34 -0.63
CA ALA A 104 19.77 15.78 -0.43
C ALA A 104 19.80 17.30 -0.22
N THR A 105 20.45 17.75 0.85
CA THR A 105 20.67 19.16 1.15
C THR A 105 22.08 19.56 0.70
N SER A 106 22.22 20.70 0.02
CA SER A 106 23.45 21.48 -0.07
C SER A 106 23.08 22.98 0.01
N PRO A 107 23.93 23.87 0.55
CA PRO A 107 23.49 25.15 1.10
C PRO A 107 23.89 26.41 0.28
N GLY A 108 22.99 27.42 0.28
CA GLY A 108 23.20 28.89 0.15
C GLY A 108 23.64 29.44 -1.23
N ALA A 109 23.27 30.63 -1.74
CA ALA A 109 22.47 31.80 -1.34
C ALA A 109 22.30 32.72 -2.61
N PRO A 110 21.92 34.01 -2.56
CA PRO A 110 20.55 34.56 -2.56
C PRO A 110 20.12 35.33 -3.85
N SER A 111 18.82 35.65 -3.86
CA SER A 111 17.97 36.36 -4.84
C SER A 111 18.37 37.78 -5.24
N VAL A 112 18.19 38.15 -6.51
CA VAL A 112 17.79 39.51 -6.98
C VAL A 112 16.97 39.42 -8.28
N SER A 113 15.73 39.95 -8.27
CA SER A 113 14.94 40.34 -9.46
C SER A 113 15.24 41.79 -9.84
N PRO A 114 15.02 42.25 -11.09
CA PRO A 114 13.75 42.93 -11.38
C PRO A 114 13.21 42.76 -12.82
N GLU A 115 12.13 43.49 -13.09
CA GLU A 115 11.02 43.31 -14.04
C GLU A 115 11.21 44.07 -15.40
N PRO A 116 10.20 44.39 -16.26
CA PRO A 116 10.18 44.05 -17.69
C PRO A 116 10.21 45.26 -18.68
N LEU A 117 10.29 45.01 -19.99
CA LEU A 117 10.10 46.06 -21.03
C LEU A 117 9.15 45.63 -22.17
N LYS A 118 8.18 46.52 -22.45
CA LYS A 118 7.27 46.58 -23.61
C LYS A 118 7.86 47.45 -24.73
N SER A 119 7.54 47.17 -26.00
CA SER A 119 7.38 48.13 -27.13
C SER A 119 7.05 47.34 -28.41
N GLN A 120 6.37 47.81 -29.47
CA GLN A 120 5.36 48.82 -29.80
C GLN A 120 4.89 48.50 -31.26
N GLN A 121 3.86 49.17 -31.77
CA GLN A 121 3.01 48.80 -32.92
C GLN A 121 3.39 49.45 -34.29
N THR A 122 3.18 48.70 -35.40
CA THR A 122 2.58 49.05 -36.75
C THR A 122 3.22 50.13 -37.69
N PRO A 123 2.81 50.35 -38.99
CA PRO A 123 1.68 49.82 -39.81
C PRO A 123 1.90 49.52 -41.35
N MET A 124 0.80 49.07 -42.01
CA MET A 124 0.30 49.29 -43.41
C MET A 124 0.49 48.23 -44.56
N GLY A 125 -0.65 47.86 -45.19
CA GLY A 125 -0.88 46.87 -46.29
C GLY A 125 -0.81 47.44 -47.74
N PRO A 126 -1.64 47.03 -48.76
CA PRO A 126 -2.87 46.19 -48.75
C PRO A 126 -3.08 45.17 -49.95
N ALA A 127 -4.28 44.53 -49.96
CA ALA A 127 -5.05 43.88 -51.05
C ALA A 127 -4.57 42.50 -51.59
N THR A 128 -5.41 41.48 -51.88
CA THR A 128 -6.76 41.48 -52.46
C THR A 128 -7.58 40.24 -52.04
N GLN A 129 -8.91 40.40 -52.09
CA GLN A 129 -9.99 39.46 -51.81
C GLN A 129 -10.14 38.33 -52.85
N GLU A 130 -10.73 37.19 -52.47
CA GLU A 130 -11.97 36.71 -53.10
C GLU A 130 -12.72 35.70 -52.21
N ALA A 131 -14.04 35.85 -52.22
CA ALA A 131 -15.03 35.16 -51.41
C ALA A 131 -15.53 33.87 -52.09
N VAL A 132 -16.21 32.97 -51.36
CA VAL A 132 -17.63 32.63 -51.56
C VAL A 132 -18.12 31.76 -50.39
N MET A 133 -19.32 32.12 -49.93
CA MET A 133 -20.12 31.56 -48.85
C MET A 133 -21.19 30.61 -49.41
N GLY A 134 -21.58 29.59 -48.64
CA GLY A 134 -22.75 28.76 -48.93
C GLY A 134 -23.13 27.85 -47.75
N GLN A 135 -24.16 28.24 -47.01
CA GLN A 135 -24.88 27.39 -46.05
C GLN A 135 -25.86 26.48 -46.79
N GLU A 136 -26.05 25.24 -46.32
CA GLU A 136 -27.31 24.69 -45.77
C GLU A 136 -27.45 23.16 -45.89
N LYS A 137 -28.15 22.61 -44.89
CA LYS A 137 -28.98 21.39 -44.88
C LYS A 137 -28.37 20.02 -44.59
N GLU A 138 -28.39 19.71 -43.29
CA GLU A 138 -29.02 18.53 -42.67
C GLU A 138 -29.68 17.55 -43.66
N ARG A 139 -29.12 16.33 -43.74
CA ARG A 139 -29.81 15.13 -44.21
C ARG A 139 -29.47 13.96 -43.30
N ASP A 140 -30.45 13.68 -42.47
CA ASP A 140 -30.67 12.48 -41.69
C ASP A 140 -30.63 11.24 -42.61
N LEU A 141 -29.69 10.32 -42.36
CA LEU A 141 -29.78 8.94 -42.85
C LEU A 141 -29.69 8.01 -41.65
N ARG A 142 -30.88 7.71 -41.14
CA ARG A 142 -31.17 6.64 -40.20
C ARG A 142 -30.62 5.31 -40.72
N THR A 143 -29.57 4.81 -40.09
CA THR A 143 -29.29 3.37 -40.08
C THR A 143 -29.82 2.82 -38.76
N ALA A 144 -30.73 1.85 -38.86
CA ALA A 144 -31.40 1.21 -37.75
C ALA A 144 -30.40 0.59 -36.74
N PRO A 145 -30.77 0.50 -35.44
CA PRO A 145 -29.86 0.09 -34.38
C PRO A 145 -29.64 -1.43 -34.45
N ILE A 146 -28.42 -1.83 -34.83
CA ILE A 146 -27.97 -3.20 -34.58
C ILE A 146 -27.64 -3.29 -33.09
N GLY A 147 -28.52 -3.98 -32.36
CA GLY A 147 -28.31 -4.60 -31.05
C GLY A 147 -27.46 -3.83 -30.05
N GLY A 148 -28.09 -3.27 -29.01
CA GLY A 148 -27.40 -2.62 -27.90
C GLY A 148 -26.26 -3.47 -27.34
N ALA A 149 -25.04 -3.13 -27.74
CA ALA A 149 -23.85 -3.49 -27.01
C ALA A 149 -23.93 -2.67 -25.72
N ALA A 150 -24.41 -3.28 -24.65
CA ALA A 150 -24.12 -2.80 -23.31
C ALA A 150 -22.63 -2.46 -23.30
N GLN A 151 -22.31 -1.20 -23.11
CA GLN A 151 -20.96 -0.68 -23.22
C GLN A 151 -20.14 -1.42 -22.16
N GLN A 152 -19.39 -2.47 -22.56
CA GLN A 152 -18.71 -3.34 -21.61
C GLN A 152 -17.82 -2.48 -20.71
N LYS A 153 -18.21 -2.35 -19.45
CA LYS A 153 -17.55 -1.45 -18.50
C LYS A 153 -16.38 -2.18 -17.88
N ASP A 154 -15.39 -2.53 -18.68
CA ASP A 154 -14.14 -3.10 -18.13
C ASP A 154 -13.41 -2.04 -17.29
N ARG A 155 -12.99 -2.41 -16.09
CA ARG A 155 -12.14 -1.58 -15.22
C ARG A 155 -10.78 -2.24 -15.04
N PHE A 156 -9.75 -1.41 -14.89
CA PHE A 156 -8.36 -1.86 -14.89
C PHE A 156 -7.61 -1.24 -13.72
N PHE A 157 -6.89 -2.04 -12.96
CA PHE A 157 -6.10 -1.59 -11.81
C PHE A 157 -4.68 -2.13 -11.88
N VAL A 158 -3.72 -1.32 -11.43
CA VAL A 158 -2.35 -1.78 -11.18
C VAL A 158 -2.23 -2.16 -9.71
N LEU A 159 -1.83 -3.40 -9.44
CA LEU A 159 -1.50 -3.89 -8.10
C LEU A 159 0.00 -4.13 -7.96
N LYS A 160 0.55 -3.75 -6.81
CA LYS A 160 1.98 -3.85 -6.51
C LYS A 160 2.21 -4.91 -5.44
N SER A 161 3.09 -5.86 -5.76
CA SER A 161 3.61 -6.80 -4.77
C SER A 161 4.96 -6.32 -4.24
N LEU A 162 5.26 -6.61 -2.98
CA LEU A 162 6.61 -6.40 -2.45
C LEU A 162 7.60 -7.40 -3.05
N THR A 163 7.17 -8.64 -3.24
CA THR A 163 8.01 -9.77 -3.64
C THR A 163 7.42 -10.49 -4.86
N VAL A 164 8.25 -11.20 -5.61
CA VAL A 164 7.80 -11.99 -6.77
C VAL A 164 7.14 -13.29 -6.30
N GLU A 165 7.62 -13.80 -5.17
CA GLU A 165 7.16 -15.02 -4.50
C GLU A 165 5.67 -14.94 -4.13
N ASP A 166 5.20 -13.76 -3.67
CA ASP A 166 3.79 -13.50 -3.39
C ASP A 166 2.93 -13.65 -4.68
N LEU A 167 3.45 -13.20 -5.82
CA LEU A 167 2.77 -13.30 -7.11
C LEU A 167 2.76 -14.74 -7.62
N ASP A 168 3.85 -15.49 -7.47
CA ASP A 168 3.90 -16.91 -7.82
C ASP A 168 2.96 -17.76 -6.95
N LEU A 169 2.79 -17.40 -5.67
CA LEU A 169 1.77 -18.01 -4.80
C LEU A 169 0.35 -17.68 -5.29
N SER A 170 0.11 -16.45 -5.72
CA SER A 170 -1.19 -16.06 -6.29
C SER A 170 -1.52 -16.81 -7.58
N VAL A 171 -0.55 -17.02 -8.47
CA VAL A 171 -0.72 -17.82 -9.69
C VAL A 171 -1.14 -19.24 -9.36
N ARG A 172 -0.47 -19.88 -8.39
CA ARG A 172 -0.77 -21.25 -7.98
C ARG A 172 -2.14 -21.40 -7.30
N ASN A 173 -2.54 -20.39 -6.54
CA ASN A 173 -3.72 -20.49 -5.66
C ASN A 173 -4.98 -19.80 -6.21
N GLY A 174 -4.85 -18.95 -7.22
CA GLY A 174 -5.97 -18.18 -7.79
C GLY A 174 -6.59 -17.18 -6.80
N VAL A 175 -5.82 -16.70 -5.83
CA VAL A 175 -6.30 -15.76 -4.81
C VAL A 175 -5.30 -14.62 -4.61
N TRP A 176 -5.81 -13.48 -4.16
CA TRP A 176 -5.01 -12.33 -3.77
C TRP A 176 -5.63 -11.66 -2.55
N ALA A 177 -4.81 -10.92 -1.81
CA ALA A 177 -5.25 -10.02 -0.75
C ALA A 177 -4.51 -8.70 -0.94
N THR A 178 -5.23 -7.59 -0.80
CA THR A 178 -4.73 -6.23 -1.04
C THR A 178 -4.77 -5.39 0.23
N GLN A 179 -4.23 -4.17 0.19
CA GLN A 179 -4.30 -3.25 1.32
C GLN A 179 -5.74 -2.72 1.52
N PRO A 180 -6.17 -2.42 2.76
CA PRO A 180 -7.54 -1.99 3.07
C PRO A 180 -8.06 -0.81 2.25
N HIS A 181 -7.18 0.16 1.94
CA HIS A 181 -7.55 1.34 1.16
C HIS A 181 -7.95 1.03 -0.29
N ASN A 182 -7.52 -0.13 -0.83
CA ASN A 182 -7.90 -0.58 -2.17
C ASN A 182 -9.22 -1.37 -2.16
N GLU A 183 -9.59 -1.97 -1.03
CA GLU A 183 -10.70 -2.92 -0.95
C GLU A 183 -12.02 -2.31 -1.39
N GLY A 184 -12.32 -1.07 -0.93
CA GLY A 184 -13.54 -0.36 -1.31
C GLY A 184 -13.64 -0.13 -2.82
N SER A 185 -12.60 0.46 -3.40
CA SER A 185 -12.57 0.77 -4.84
C SER A 185 -12.67 -0.49 -5.72
N LEU A 186 -11.97 -1.56 -5.36
CA LEU A 186 -12.04 -2.83 -6.10
C LEU A 186 -13.41 -3.50 -5.98
N ASN A 187 -14.02 -3.49 -4.79
CA ASN A 187 -15.37 -4.03 -4.61
C ASN A 187 -16.42 -3.23 -5.36
N ASP A 188 -16.33 -1.90 -5.36
CA ASP A 188 -17.24 -1.05 -6.12
C ASP A 188 -17.05 -1.26 -7.62
N ALA A 189 -15.80 -1.38 -8.08
CA ALA A 189 -15.52 -1.78 -9.46
C ALA A 189 -16.16 -3.13 -9.80
N PHE A 190 -15.99 -4.16 -8.96
CA PHE A 190 -16.54 -5.49 -9.20
C PHE A 190 -18.07 -5.53 -9.27
N LYS A 191 -18.76 -4.64 -8.54
CA LYS A 191 -20.23 -4.52 -8.60
C LYS A 191 -20.72 -3.77 -9.84
N MET A 192 -19.94 -2.81 -10.32
CA MET A 192 -20.37 -1.86 -11.37
C MET A 192 -19.87 -2.21 -12.78
N ALA A 193 -18.84 -3.05 -12.87
CA ALA A 193 -18.15 -3.45 -14.09
C ALA A 193 -18.49 -4.89 -14.47
N ASP A 194 -18.49 -5.18 -15.77
CA ASP A 194 -18.61 -6.58 -16.24
C ASP A 194 -17.33 -7.37 -15.96
N ASN A 195 -16.18 -6.71 -16.10
CA ASN A 195 -14.87 -7.29 -15.82
C ASN A 195 -13.99 -6.28 -15.07
N VAL A 196 -13.28 -6.77 -14.05
CA VAL A 196 -12.22 -6.04 -13.37
C VAL A 196 -10.90 -6.76 -13.61
N TYR A 197 -9.98 -6.09 -14.30
CA TYR A 197 -8.65 -6.60 -14.60
C TYR A 197 -7.61 -6.01 -13.67
N LEU A 198 -6.74 -6.87 -13.14
CA LEU A 198 -5.68 -6.54 -12.20
C LEU A 198 -4.34 -6.83 -12.87
N VAL A 199 -3.53 -5.79 -13.09
CA VAL A 199 -2.20 -5.89 -13.70
C VAL A 199 -1.16 -5.83 -12.59
N PHE A 200 -0.40 -6.91 -12.42
CA PHE A 200 0.51 -7.08 -11.30
C PHE A 200 1.95 -6.71 -11.65
N SER A 201 2.65 -6.08 -10.71
CA SER A 201 4.09 -5.80 -10.80
C SER A 201 4.74 -5.92 -9.44
N ALA A 202 5.83 -6.68 -9.34
CA ALA A 202 6.65 -6.71 -8.14
C ALA A 202 7.52 -5.43 -8.05
N ASN A 203 7.72 -4.92 -6.85
CA ASN A 203 8.56 -3.75 -6.62
C ASN A 203 10.01 -4.02 -7.07
N LYS A 204 10.61 -3.04 -7.74
CA LYS A 204 11.99 -3.09 -8.28
C LYS A 204 12.26 -4.19 -9.32
N SER A 205 11.23 -4.87 -9.82
CA SER A 205 11.38 -5.88 -10.90
C SER A 205 11.72 -5.28 -12.27
N GLY A 206 11.31 -4.04 -12.54
CA GLY A 206 11.46 -3.42 -13.86
C GLY A 206 10.45 -3.92 -14.91
N GLU A 207 9.44 -4.67 -14.50
CA GLU A 207 8.46 -5.29 -15.38
C GLU A 207 7.07 -5.44 -14.72
N TYR A 208 6.07 -5.72 -15.55
CA TYR A 208 4.83 -6.32 -15.09
C TYR A 208 4.97 -7.84 -15.10
N PHE A 209 4.48 -8.45 -14.04
CA PHE A 209 4.51 -9.90 -13.83
C PHE A 209 3.47 -10.62 -14.71
N GLY A 210 2.30 -10.01 -14.89
CA GLY A 210 1.17 -10.58 -15.61
C GLY A 210 -0.12 -9.84 -15.26
N TYR A 211 -1.26 -10.36 -15.72
CA TYR A 211 -2.56 -9.83 -15.36
C TYR A 211 -3.60 -10.93 -15.11
N ALA A 212 -4.56 -10.62 -14.26
CA ALA A 212 -5.66 -11.49 -13.88
C ALA A 212 -6.99 -10.75 -13.95
N ARG A 213 -8.09 -11.49 -13.95
CA ARG A 213 -9.45 -10.96 -13.79
C ARG A 213 -9.97 -11.31 -12.40
N MET A 214 -10.63 -10.37 -11.74
CA MET A 214 -11.30 -10.59 -10.46
C MET A 214 -12.52 -11.50 -10.68
N VAL A 215 -12.67 -12.54 -9.84
CA VAL A 215 -13.75 -13.56 -9.97
C VAL A 215 -14.70 -13.51 -8.77
N SER A 216 -14.28 -12.96 -7.65
CA SER A 216 -15.14 -12.73 -6.49
C SER A 216 -14.92 -11.33 -5.93
N SER A 217 -15.92 -10.82 -5.22
CA SER A 217 -15.72 -9.70 -4.30
C SER A 217 -14.71 -10.06 -3.21
N ILE A 218 -14.13 -9.03 -2.60
CA ILE A 218 -13.33 -9.13 -1.39
C ILE A 218 -14.29 -9.38 -0.24
N ASN A 219 -14.31 -10.62 0.25
CA ASN A 219 -15.30 -11.09 1.19
C ASN A 219 -14.96 -10.64 2.63
N ASN A 220 -15.98 -10.20 3.37
CA ASN A 220 -15.87 -9.81 4.78
C ASN A 220 -16.16 -10.98 5.75
N ASP A 221 -16.46 -12.18 5.24
CA ASP A 221 -16.85 -13.32 6.07
C ASP A 221 -15.64 -14.08 6.67
N PRO A 222 -15.48 -14.10 8.01
CA PRO A 222 -14.41 -14.84 8.69
C PRO A 222 -14.44 -16.36 8.42
N ALA A 223 -15.60 -16.94 8.12
CA ALA A 223 -15.71 -18.38 7.84
C ALA A 223 -15.05 -18.77 6.50
N ALA A 224 -15.08 -17.86 5.51
CA ALA A 224 -14.36 -18.06 4.25
C ALA A 224 -12.84 -18.02 4.48
N ALA A 225 -12.35 -17.08 5.29
CA ALA A 225 -10.94 -16.98 5.66
C ALA A 225 -10.44 -18.23 6.39
N ILE A 226 -11.25 -18.81 7.29
CA ILE A 226 -10.94 -20.07 8.00
C ILE A 226 -10.87 -21.25 7.03
N LYS A 227 -11.79 -21.36 6.05
CA LYS A 227 -11.76 -22.43 5.04
C LYS A 227 -10.54 -22.34 4.11
N PHE A 228 -10.04 -21.13 3.86
CA PHE A 228 -8.77 -20.91 3.14
C PHE A 228 -7.54 -21.16 4.04
N GLY A 229 -7.60 -20.81 5.32
CA GLY A 229 -6.57 -21.06 6.33
C GLY A 229 -6.41 -22.55 6.70
N LEU A 230 -7.46 -23.36 6.67
CA LEU A 230 -7.33 -24.81 6.94
C LEU A 230 -6.59 -25.58 5.82
N LYS A 231 -6.62 -25.09 4.57
CA LYS A 231 -5.76 -25.61 3.50
C LYS A 231 -4.30 -25.11 3.59
N ALA A 232 -3.99 -24.23 4.54
CA ALA A 232 -2.65 -23.69 4.79
C ALA A 232 -1.68 -24.71 5.37
N GLN A 233 -2.15 -25.50 6.34
CA GLN A 233 -1.32 -26.22 7.31
C GLN A 233 -0.71 -27.52 6.78
N ALA A 234 -0.92 -27.86 5.51
CA ALA A 234 -0.45 -29.12 4.93
C ALA A 234 0.92 -29.05 4.21
N THR A 235 1.61 -27.91 4.20
CA THR A 235 2.86 -27.74 3.42
C THR A 235 3.84 -26.78 4.12
N SER A 236 5.02 -27.27 4.49
CA SER A 236 5.99 -26.66 5.41
C SER A 236 6.93 -25.58 4.85
N ASP A 237 6.76 -25.09 3.62
CA ASP A 237 7.82 -24.30 2.96
C ASP A 237 7.53 -22.80 2.80
N ILE A 238 6.65 -22.21 3.62
CA ILE A 238 6.32 -20.78 3.57
C ILE A 238 6.62 -20.12 4.91
N HIS A 239 7.63 -19.25 4.93
CA HIS A 239 7.96 -18.33 6.04
C HIS A 239 6.84 -17.29 6.21
N PHE A 240 5.80 -17.60 6.97
CA PHE A 240 4.82 -16.59 7.40
C PHE A 240 5.49 -15.61 8.38
N PRO A 241 4.93 -14.40 8.57
CA PRO A 241 5.41 -13.50 9.61
C PRO A 241 5.39 -14.23 10.95
N GLU A 242 6.55 -14.45 11.55
CA GLU A 242 6.65 -15.17 12.81
C GLU A 242 6.49 -14.17 13.95
N ALA A 243 5.53 -14.42 14.84
CA ALA A 243 5.37 -13.68 16.06
C ALA A 243 6.22 -14.35 17.15
N ILE A 244 7.36 -13.76 17.47
CA ILE A 244 8.26 -14.25 18.52
C ILE A 244 7.86 -13.56 19.83
N PRO A 245 7.25 -14.28 20.80
CA PRO A 245 6.86 -13.69 22.07
C PRO A 245 8.09 -13.34 22.90
N ILE A 246 8.07 -12.15 23.48
CA ILE A 246 9.12 -11.61 24.35
C ILE A 246 8.49 -11.28 25.70
N GLU A 247 9.00 -11.93 26.74
CA GLU A 247 8.58 -11.69 28.12
C GLU A 247 8.97 -10.28 28.61
N ALA A 248 8.18 -9.76 29.55
CA ALA A 248 8.47 -8.45 30.15
C ALA A 248 9.87 -8.43 30.78
N THR A 249 10.67 -7.42 30.43
CA THR A 249 12.05 -7.29 30.92
C THR A 249 12.31 -5.85 31.36
N GLY A 250 12.48 -5.65 32.67
CA GLY A 250 12.69 -4.32 33.26
C GLY A 250 11.51 -3.39 32.98
N ASN A 251 11.77 -2.27 32.30
CA ASN A 251 10.75 -1.28 31.92
C ASN A 251 10.04 -1.62 30.60
N CYS A 252 10.48 -2.67 29.88
CA CYS A 252 9.86 -3.11 28.64
C CYS A 252 8.68 -4.04 28.95
N PRO A 253 7.44 -3.70 28.54
CA PRO A 253 6.31 -4.58 28.71
C PRO A 253 6.44 -5.83 27.83
N ARG A 254 5.64 -6.85 28.11
CA ARG A 254 5.53 -8.05 27.30
C ARG A 254 5.10 -7.69 25.88
N GLY A 255 5.68 -8.32 24.86
CA GLY A 255 5.40 -7.97 23.47
C GLY A 255 5.79 -9.04 22.48
N ASN A 256 5.47 -8.82 21.22
CA ASN A 256 5.75 -9.74 20.12
C ASN A 256 6.64 -9.07 19.07
N ILE A 257 7.71 -9.75 18.66
CA ILE A 257 8.45 -9.37 17.45
C ILE A 257 7.72 -10.00 16.27
N ILE A 258 7.29 -9.17 15.32
CA ILE A 258 6.75 -9.63 14.04
C ILE A 258 7.89 -9.60 13.03
N ASP A 259 8.43 -10.78 12.69
CA ASP A 259 9.48 -10.93 11.68
C ASP A 259 8.90 -11.31 10.31
N ASP A 260 8.89 -10.35 9.39
CA ASP A 260 8.66 -10.54 7.96
C ASP A 260 9.89 -10.04 7.16
N SER A 261 11.06 -10.59 7.50
CA SER A 261 12.34 -10.31 6.85
C SER A 261 12.32 -10.52 5.34
N ALA A 262 11.56 -11.52 4.85
CA ALA A 262 11.33 -11.76 3.42
C ALA A 262 10.73 -10.54 2.69
N ARG A 263 9.98 -9.70 3.41
CA ARG A 263 9.39 -8.45 2.91
C ARG A 263 10.05 -7.20 3.48
N GLY A 264 11.15 -7.38 4.21
CA GLY A 264 11.93 -6.31 4.84
C GLY A 264 11.17 -5.57 5.94
N THR A 265 10.25 -6.24 6.63
CA THR A 265 9.45 -5.64 7.70
C THR A 265 9.68 -6.42 9.00
N VAL A 266 10.39 -5.82 9.96
CA VAL A 266 10.56 -6.38 11.31
C VAL A 266 10.22 -5.30 12.33
N PHE A 267 9.26 -5.55 13.20
CA PHE A 267 8.86 -4.61 14.25
C PHE A 267 8.44 -5.33 15.52
N TRP A 268 8.56 -4.63 16.64
CA TRP A 268 8.07 -5.09 17.93
C TRP A 268 6.77 -4.36 18.27
N GLU A 269 5.83 -5.05 18.91
CA GLU A 269 4.60 -4.46 19.45
C GLU A 269 4.28 -5.03 20.83
N VAL A 270 3.66 -4.21 21.69
CA VAL A 270 3.21 -4.65 23.02
C VAL A 270 2.06 -5.66 22.91
N GLU A 271 2.09 -6.69 23.76
CA GLU A 271 0.99 -7.64 23.91
C GLU A 271 -0.08 -6.99 24.81
N GLN A 272 -1.30 -6.82 24.31
CA GLN A 272 -2.42 -6.36 25.12
C GLN A 272 -3.29 -7.56 25.50
N GLU A 273 -3.56 -7.69 26.79
CA GLU A 273 -4.70 -8.45 27.29
C GLU A 273 -5.95 -7.60 27.00
N ASP A 274 -6.82 -8.06 26.09
CA ASP A 274 -8.06 -7.35 25.75
C ASP A 274 -8.97 -7.25 27.01
N VAL A 275 -8.93 -6.11 27.71
CA VAL A 275 -9.95 -5.72 28.71
C VAL A 275 -11.18 -5.16 27.96
N ASP A 276 -11.77 -5.96 27.08
CA ASP A 276 -13.05 -5.66 26.42
C ASP A 276 -13.94 -6.91 26.35
N THR A 277 -13.87 -7.76 27.38
CA THR A 277 -14.98 -8.67 27.68
C THR A 277 -15.88 -7.97 28.69
N ILE A 278 -16.99 -7.39 28.21
CA ILE A 278 -18.09 -6.95 29.07
C ILE A 278 -18.48 -8.15 29.96
N PRO A 279 -18.39 -8.06 31.30
CA PRO A 279 -18.89 -9.12 32.17
C PRO A 279 -20.41 -8.96 32.22
N THR A 280 -21.12 -9.66 31.35
CA THR A 280 -22.53 -9.95 31.60
C THR A 280 -22.57 -11.01 32.69
N GLY A 281 -22.86 -10.56 33.91
CA GLY A 281 -22.97 -11.43 35.07
C GLY A 281 -24.08 -12.46 34.88
N THR A 282 -23.77 -13.71 35.18
CA THR A 282 -24.60 -14.60 36.00
C THR A 282 -23.78 -15.84 36.36
N ASP A 283 -23.71 -16.12 37.66
CA ASP A 283 -23.00 -17.25 38.26
C ASP A 283 -23.57 -18.61 37.84
N LEU A 284 -22.71 -19.62 37.64
CA LEU A 284 -22.70 -20.89 38.41
C LEU A 284 -21.60 -21.87 37.92
N LYS A 285 -20.99 -22.53 38.91
CA LYS A 285 -19.82 -23.42 38.87
C LYS A 285 -20.02 -24.72 38.08
N HIS A 286 -18.97 -25.25 37.43
CA HIS A 286 -18.30 -26.52 37.81
C HIS A 286 -17.20 -26.96 36.81
N SER A 287 -16.02 -27.22 37.38
CA SER A 287 -15.03 -28.28 37.07
C SER A 287 -14.28 -28.35 35.73
N ALA A 288 -12.97 -28.07 35.84
CA ALA A 288 -11.81 -28.65 35.17
C ALA A 288 -12.01 -29.64 33.99
N SER A 289 -11.41 -29.32 32.83
CA SER A 289 -10.43 -30.21 32.17
C SER A 289 -9.71 -29.53 30.99
N ALA A 290 -8.39 -29.72 30.97
CA ALA A 290 -7.43 -29.76 29.87
C ALA A 290 -7.76 -29.19 28.46
N ARG A 291 -6.85 -28.31 28.02
CA ARG A 291 -6.18 -28.29 26.69
C ARG A 291 -7.04 -28.06 25.44
N SER A 292 -6.89 -26.87 24.86
CA SER A 292 -6.28 -26.67 23.52
C SER A 292 -6.44 -25.20 23.14
N GLY A 293 -5.35 -24.43 23.23
CA GLY A 293 -5.31 -23.04 22.81
C GLY A 293 -5.50 -22.92 21.30
N LEU A 294 -6.62 -22.35 20.88
CA LEU A 294 -6.85 -21.88 19.52
C LEU A 294 -7.07 -20.36 19.59
N ASN A 295 -5.97 -19.60 19.67
CA ASN A 295 -6.00 -18.15 19.44
C ASN A 295 -6.14 -17.87 17.94
N GLY A 296 -7.26 -18.29 17.33
CA GLY A 296 -7.53 -18.17 15.90
C GLY A 296 -8.19 -16.86 15.48
N GLU A 297 -8.64 -16.03 16.41
CA GLU A 297 -9.42 -14.81 16.09
C GLU A 297 -8.56 -13.54 15.92
N GLN A 298 -7.38 -13.47 16.51
CA GLN A 298 -6.55 -12.25 16.42
C GLN A 298 -5.72 -12.14 15.12
N ASP A 299 -5.21 -13.26 14.58
CA ASP A 299 -4.40 -13.25 13.35
C ASP A 299 -5.20 -12.90 12.09
N THR A 300 -6.53 -13.05 12.13
CA THR A 300 -7.39 -12.74 10.97
C THR A 300 -7.63 -11.26 10.77
N LYS A 301 -7.45 -10.41 11.79
CA LYS A 301 -7.63 -8.95 11.67
C LYS A 301 -6.51 -8.26 10.88
N THR A 302 -5.36 -8.91 10.68
CA THR A 302 -4.19 -8.28 10.04
C THR A 302 -3.74 -8.92 8.72
N CYS A 303 -4.13 -10.17 8.44
CA CYS A 303 -4.00 -10.74 7.10
C CYS A 303 -5.08 -10.12 6.20
N GLY A 304 -4.71 -9.31 5.22
CA GLY A 304 -5.68 -8.63 4.34
C GLY A 304 -6.68 -9.60 3.71
N LYS A 305 -7.89 -9.10 3.42
CA LYS A 305 -9.02 -9.95 3.02
C LYS A 305 -8.78 -10.56 1.64
N LEU A 306 -8.96 -11.88 1.57
CA LEU A 306 -8.74 -12.65 0.35
C LEU A 306 -9.91 -12.51 -0.64
N PHE A 307 -9.58 -12.50 -1.91
CA PHE A 307 -10.53 -12.61 -3.02
C PHE A 307 -9.97 -13.50 -4.13
N LYS A 308 -10.86 -14.09 -4.92
CA LYS A 308 -10.50 -14.96 -6.04
C LYS A 308 -10.22 -14.15 -7.28
N LEU A 309 -9.20 -14.58 -8.02
CA LEU A 309 -8.88 -14.08 -9.33
C LEU A 309 -8.54 -15.23 -10.28
N GLU A 310 -8.61 -14.95 -11.57
CA GLU A 310 -8.26 -15.85 -12.65
C GLU A 310 -7.11 -15.23 -13.44
N TRP A 311 -5.93 -15.84 -13.39
CA TRP A 311 -4.78 -15.38 -14.16
C TRP A 311 -5.01 -15.63 -15.65
N LEU A 312 -5.01 -14.56 -16.44
CA LEU A 312 -5.22 -14.62 -17.88
C LEU A 312 -3.89 -14.62 -18.64
N SER A 313 -2.84 -14.02 -18.06
CA SER A 313 -1.47 -14.11 -18.56
C SER A 313 -0.47 -13.96 -17.44
N THR A 314 0.55 -14.81 -17.46
CA THR A 314 1.76 -14.71 -16.62
C THR A 314 3.00 -14.32 -17.42
N ALA A 315 2.81 -13.92 -18.69
CA ALA A 315 3.90 -13.44 -19.53
C ALA A 315 4.48 -12.15 -18.96
N ARG A 316 5.80 -12.10 -18.80
CA ARG A 316 6.48 -10.90 -18.32
C ARG A 316 6.42 -9.81 -19.38
N LEU A 317 6.03 -8.61 -18.96
CA LEU A 317 6.02 -7.42 -19.81
C LEU A 317 7.02 -6.39 -19.27
N PRO A 318 8.25 -6.35 -19.82
CA PRO A 318 9.26 -5.37 -19.44
C PRO A 318 8.80 -3.93 -19.62
N PHE A 319 9.19 -3.04 -18.69
CA PHE A 319 8.73 -1.65 -18.72
C PHE A 319 9.18 -0.84 -19.94
N TYR A 320 10.26 -1.24 -20.62
CA TYR A 320 10.67 -0.57 -21.85
C TYR A 320 9.64 -0.77 -22.98
N ARG A 321 8.87 -1.87 -22.98
CA ARG A 321 7.84 -2.17 -23.99
C ARG A 321 6.57 -1.33 -23.82
N VAL A 322 6.35 -0.74 -22.64
CA VAL A 322 5.21 0.15 -22.36
C VAL A 322 5.61 1.62 -22.39
N ARG A 323 6.83 1.95 -22.85
CA ARG A 323 7.31 3.33 -22.93
C ARG A 323 6.35 4.19 -23.75
N GLY A 324 6.03 5.38 -23.25
CA GLY A 324 5.09 6.30 -23.89
C GLY A 324 3.61 6.01 -23.63
N LEU A 325 3.23 4.85 -23.08
CA LEU A 325 1.86 4.60 -22.64
C LEU A 325 1.60 5.35 -21.32
N ARG A 326 0.68 6.30 -21.34
CA ARG A 326 0.38 7.21 -20.21
C ARG A 326 -1.06 7.04 -19.74
N ASN A 327 -1.28 7.22 -18.44
CA ASN A 327 -2.61 7.12 -17.83
C ASN A 327 -3.15 8.52 -17.47
N PRO A 328 -4.16 9.05 -18.19
CA PRO A 328 -4.79 10.33 -17.88
C PRO A 328 -5.31 10.43 -16.44
N TRP A 329 -5.82 9.33 -15.87
CA TRP A 329 -6.36 9.28 -14.51
C TRP A 329 -5.29 9.35 -13.41
N ASN A 330 -4.01 9.30 -13.78
CA ASN A 330 -2.88 9.37 -12.85
C ASN A 330 -1.91 10.50 -13.23
N ALA A 331 -2.46 11.71 -13.41
CA ALA A 331 -1.72 12.91 -13.81
C ALA A 331 -0.93 12.73 -15.12
N ASN A 332 -1.46 11.93 -16.04
CA ASN A 332 -0.85 11.60 -17.33
C ASN A 332 0.59 11.05 -17.23
N ARG A 333 0.93 10.42 -16.10
CA ARG A 333 2.21 9.74 -15.90
C ARG A 333 2.27 8.47 -16.75
N GLU A 334 3.47 8.01 -17.05
CA GLU A 334 3.63 6.69 -17.70
C GLU A 334 2.97 5.60 -16.85
N VAL A 335 2.35 4.63 -17.50
CA VAL A 335 1.54 3.59 -16.84
C VAL A 335 2.34 2.77 -15.82
N LYS A 336 3.66 2.62 -16.02
CA LYS A 336 4.58 1.97 -15.08
C LYS A 336 4.78 2.75 -13.78
N ILE A 337 4.51 4.07 -13.79
CA ILE A 337 4.59 4.96 -12.63
C ILE A 337 3.23 4.96 -11.93
N ALA A 338 2.89 3.81 -11.35
CA ALA A 338 1.64 3.58 -10.64
C ALA A 338 1.92 3.11 -9.20
N ARG A 339 1.10 3.59 -8.26
CA ARG A 339 1.05 3.05 -6.90
C ARG A 339 0.16 1.81 -6.88
N ASP A 340 0.22 1.08 -5.77
CA ASP A 340 -0.74 0.01 -5.51
C ASP A 340 -2.17 0.55 -5.56
N GLY A 341 -3.08 -0.17 -6.22
CA GLY A 341 -4.48 0.23 -6.40
C GLY A 341 -4.73 1.33 -7.44
N THR A 342 -3.73 1.74 -8.23
CA THR A 342 -3.94 2.80 -9.24
C THR A 342 -4.89 2.31 -10.33
N GLU A 343 -6.01 3.01 -10.51
CA GLU A 343 -6.94 2.75 -11.61
C GLU A 343 -6.39 3.29 -12.94
N LEU A 344 -6.62 2.54 -14.02
CA LEU A 344 -6.25 2.91 -15.39
C LEU A 344 -7.48 3.26 -16.21
N GLU A 345 -7.35 4.32 -17.01
CA GLU A 345 -8.36 4.64 -18.02
C GLU A 345 -8.58 3.44 -18.96
N PRO A 346 -9.84 3.08 -19.33
CA PRO A 346 -10.15 1.84 -20.03
C PRO A 346 -9.40 1.64 -21.36
N SER A 347 -9.21 2.70 -22.14
CA SER A 347 -8.44 2.59 -23.39
C SER A 347 -6.96 2.28 -23.13
N VAL A 348 -6.37 2.89 -22.08
CA VAL A 348 -5.00 2.62 -21.61
C VAL A 348 -4.88 1.20 -21.06
N GLY A 349 -5.83 0.75 -20.24
CA GLY A 349 -5.87 -0.59 -19.67
C GLY A 349 -5.94 -1.67 -20.75
N ARG A 350 -6.83 -1.52 -21.73
CA ARG A 350 -6.93 -2.43 -22.89
C ARG A 350 -5.63 -2.45 -23.71
N ARG A 351 -5.04 -1.30 -23.96
CA ARG A 351 -3.76 -1.21 -24.69
C ARG A 351 -2.63 -1.88 -23.91
N LEU A 352 -2.59 -1.74 -22.59
CA LEU A 352 -1.61 -2.42 -21.74
C LEU A 352 -1.78 -3.94 -21.82
N ILE A 353 -3.00 -4.47 -21.70
CA ILE A 353 -3.27 -5.92 -21.83
C ILE A 353 -2.82 -6.46 -23.19
N ARG A 354 -3.09 -5.74 -24.29
CA ARG A 354 -2.65 -6.18 -25.63
C ARG A 354 -1.13 -6.35 -25.75
N LEU A 355 -0.34 -5.59 -25.00
CA LEU A 355 1.12 -5.71 -25.03
C LEU A 355 1.64 -7.02 -24.40
N PHE A 356 0.85 -7.68 -23.55
CA PHE A 356 1.17 -9.01 -23.01
C PHE A 356 1.04 -10.12 -24.05
N ASN A 357 0.17 -9.95 -25.05
CA ASN A 357 -0.14 -10.97 -26.06
C ASN A 357 0.24 -10.45 -27.46
N PRO A 358 1.53 -10.49 -27.84
CA PRO A 358 1.98 -9.96 -29.12
C PRO A 358 1.46 -10.73 -30.37
N VAL A 359 0.72 -11.82 -30.19
CA VAL A 359 0.19 -12.63 -31.30
C VAL A 359 -1.24 -12.20 -31.60
N GLN A 360 -1.37 -11.17 -32.45
CA GLN A 360 -2.44 -10.97 -33.45
C GLN A 360 -2.18 -9.65 -34.17
N SER A 361 -1.15 -9.65 -35.01
CA SER A 361 -1.08 -8.76 -36.18
C SER A 361 -0.94 -9.69 -37.39
N PRO A 362 -1.89 -9.68 -38.34
CA PRO A 362 -1.76 -10.43 -39.59
C PRO A 362 -0.58 -9.96 -40.44
#